data_AF-C0FPE1-F1
#
_entry.id   AF-C0FPE1-F1
#
_cell.length_a   1.000
_cell.length_b   1.000
_cell.length_c   1.000
_cell.angle_alpha   90.00
_cell.angle_beta   90.00
_cell.angle_gamma   90.00
#
_symmetry.space_group_name_H-M   'P 1'
#
loop_
_entity.id
_entity.type
_entity.pdbx_description
1 polymer ?
#
loop_
_entity_poly.entity_id
_entity_poly.type
_entity_poly.pdbx_seq_one_letter_code
_entity_poly.pdbx_strand_id
1 'polypeptide(L)'
;MTENRIRELRRSHNMSQEALGTIINTTQQAVSKMEKDTCAISTDLLISMARYFNVTTDYILGLSDIKRDLSGQIRMNQEMDQCYD
;
A
#
# COMPACT_ATOMS: atom_id res chain seq x y z
N MET A 1 2.34 -9.15 -18.06
CA MET A 1 2.58 -8.03 -17.13
C MET A 1 2.00 -8.48 -15.80
N THR A 2 2.83 -8.91 -14.88
CA THR A 2 2.37 -9.40 -13.58
C THR A 2 1.89 -8.19 -12.78
N GLU A 3 0.61 -8.20 -12.41
CA GLU A 3 -0.01 -7.16 -11.57
C GLU A 3 0.57 -7.28 -10.15
N ASN A 4 1.31 -6.26 -9.71
CA ASN A 4 1.85 -6.19 -8.36
C ASN A 4 1.18 -5.01 -7.65
N ARG A 5 0.44 -5.32 -6.58
CA ARG A 5 -0.41 -4.37 -5.85
C ARG A 5 0.39 -3.22 -5.23
N ILE A 6 1.66 -3.44 -4.86
CA ILE A 6 2.54 -2.38 -4.35
C ILE A 6 2.81 -1.34 -5.44
N ARG A 7 3.13 -1.82 -6.65
CA ARG A 7 3.39 -0.94 -7.80
C ARG A 7 2.16 -0.13 -8.19
N GLU A 8 0.99 -0.75 -8.16
CA GLU A 8 -0.29 -0.10 -8.45
C GLU A 8 -0.61 0.99 -7.43
N LEU A 9 -0.55 0.65 -6.14
CA LEU A 9 -0.77 1.60 -5.05
C LEU A 9 0.18 2.80 -5.17
N ARG A 10 1.48 2.54 -5.31
CA ARG A 10 2.49 3.59 -5.47
C ARG A 10 2.19 4.51 -6.65
N ARG A 11 1.84 3.95 -7.82
CA ARG A 11 1.53 4.72 -9.03
C ARG A 11 0.24 5.52 -8.88
N SER A 12 -0.79 4.97 -8.23
CA SER A 12 -2.05 5.69 -7.97
C SER A 12 -1.85 6.92 -7.07
N HIS A 13 -0.80 6.91 -6.25
CA HIS A 13 -0.38 8.05 -5.43
C HIS A 13 0.68 8.95 -6.11
N ASN A 14 0.99 8.73 -7.40
CA ASN A 14 2.01 9.48 -8.15
C ASN A 14 3.42 9.47 -7.51
N MET A 15 3.77 8.37 -6.82
CA MET A 15 5.03 8.28 -6.07
C MET A 15 6.14 7.60 -6.86
N SER A 16 7.39 8.05 -6.65
CA SER A 16 8.59 7.30 -7.07
C SER A 16 8.87 6.13 -6.13
N GLN A 17 9.67 5.14 -6.57
CA GLN A 17 10.09 4.02 -5.70
C GLN A 17 10.92 4.50 -4.50
N GLU A 18 11.70 5.57 -4.70
CA GLU A 18 12.46 6.23 -3.64
C GLU A 18 11.53 6.87 -2.61
N ALA A 19 10.52 7.62 -3.05
CA ALA A 19 9.54 8.23 -2.16
C ALA A 19 8.80 7.19 -1.31
N LEU A 20 8.36 6.07 -1.91
CA LEU A 20 7.77 4.98 -1.13
C LEU A 20 8.78 4.39 -0.15
N GLY A 21 10.03 4.20 -0.58
CA GLY A 21 11.12 3.72 0.25
C GLY A 21 11.28 4.54 1.53
N THR A 22 11.38 5.86 1.39
CA THR A 22 11.46 6.80 2.52
C THR A 22 10.27 6.67 3.46
N ILE A 23 9.04 6.58 2.94
CA ILE A 23 7.81 6.53 3.74
C ILE A 23 7.72 5.27 4.59
N ILE A 24 8.09 4.11 4.03
CA ILE A 24 8.05 2.84 4.76
C ILE A 24 9.41 2.47 5.38
N ASN A 25 10.31 3.44 5.50
CA ASN A 25 11.63 3.31 6.12
C ASN A 25 12.48 2.16 5.52
N THR A 26 12.57 2.15 4.19
CA THR A 26 13.37 1.18 3.42
C THR A 26 14.08 1.87 2.24
N THR A 27 14.78 1.09 1.42
CA THR A 27 15.52 1.60 0.26
C THR A 27 14.70 1.53 -1.03
N GLN A 28 15.01 2.41 -1.99
CA GLN A 28 14.44 2.34 -3.35
C GLN A 28 14.66 0.96 -3.99
N GLN A 29 15.81 0.33 -3.75
CA GLN A 29 16.15 -0.98 -4.28
C GLN A 29 15.27 -2.08 -3.66
N ALA A 30 14.97 -1.99 -2.35
CA ALA A 30 14.04 -2.90 -1.70
C ALA A 30 12.65 -2.77 -2.33
N VAL A 31 12.14 -1.55 -2.51
CA VAL A 31 10.85 -1.31 -3.21
C VAL A 31 10.87 -1.90 -4.62
N SER A 32 11.92 -1.66 -5.40
CA SER A 32 12.02 -2.24 -6.75
C SER A 32 12.04 -3.78 -6.73
N LYS A 33 12.62 -4.42 -5.72
CA LYS A 33 12.64 -5.88 -5.62
C LYS A 33 11.28 -6.43 -5.24
N MET A 34 10.58 -5.77 -4.32
CA MET A 34 9.21 -6.11 -3.92
C MET A 34 8.24 -6.01 -5.11
N GLU A 35 8.34 -4.94 -5.93
CA GLU A 35 7.50 -4.77 -7.13
C GLU A 35 7.78 -5.78 -8.26
N LYS A 36 8.88 -6.52 -8.15
CA LYS A 36 9.28 -7.57 -9.10
C LYS A 36 9.10 -8.98 -8.51
N ASP A 37 8.56 -9.09 -7.29
CA ASP A 37 8.42 -10.35 -6.55
C ASP A 37 9.75 -11.11 -6.37
N THR A 38 10.86 -10.37 -6.31
CA THR A 38 12.23 -10.94 -6.20
C THR A 38 12.77 -10.95 -4.78
N CYS A 39 11.97 -10.50 -3.80
CA CYS A 39 12.35 -10.47 -2.39
C CYS A 39 11.10 -10.65 -1.52
N ALA A 40 11.25 -11.36 -0.41
CA ALA A 40 10.20 -11.46 0.59
C ALA A 40 9.99 -10.11 1.28
N ILE A 41 8.72 -9.74 1.48
CA ILE A 41 8.34 -8.54 2.21
C ILE A 41 8.39 -8.88 3.70
N SER A 42 9.10 -8.08 4.50
CA SER A 42 9.04 -8.25 5.95
C SER A 42 7.66 -7.83 6.48
N THR A 43 7.23 -8.45 7.58
CA THR A 43 5.94 -8.13 8.21
C THR A 43 5.83 -6.64 8.56
N ASP A 44 6.92 -6.02 9.03
CA ASP A 44 6.94 -4.60 9.39
C ASP A 44 6.71 -3.68 8.18
N LEU A 45 7.32 -4.00 7.03
CA LEU A 45 7.11 -3.25 5.79
C LEU A 45 5.69 -3.45 5.26
N LEU A 46 5.17 -4.67 5.35
CA LEU A 46 3.80 -4.99 4.95
C LEU A 46 2.77 -4.21 5.78
N ILE A 47 2.94 -4.18 7.10
CA ILE A 47 2.09 -3.40 8.02
C ILE A 47 2.21 -1.90 7.72
N SER A 48 3.43 -1.40 7.48
CA SER A 48 3.66 0.02 7.18
C SER A 48 2.99 0.43 5.86
N MET A 49 3.08 -0.40 4.82
CA MET A 49 2.38 -0.16 3.55
C MET A 49 0.87 -0.22 3.71
N ALA A 50 0.35 -1.22 4.44
CA ALA A 50 -1.09 -1.35 4.71
C ALA A 50 -1.67 -0.10 5.39
N ARG A 51 -0.96 0.41 6.40
CA ARG A 51 -1.32 1.66 7.10
C ARG A 51 -1.24 2.87 6.18
N TYR A 52 -0.13 3.04 5.47
CA TYR A 52 0.10 4.20 4.61
C TYR A 52 -0.93 4.30 3.48
N PHE A 53 -1.21 3.20 2.78
CA PHE A 53 -2.18 3.17 1.68
C PHE A 53 -3.62 3.00 2.17
N ASN A 54 -3.84 2.86 3.48
CA ASN A 54 -5.14 2.57 4.08
C ASN A 54 -5.81 1.35 3.40
N VAL A 55 -5.08 0.24 3.31
CA VAL A 55 -5.54 -1.04 2.75
C VAL A 55 -5.21 -2.22 3.66
N THR A 56 -5.80 -3.39 3.41
CA THR A 56 -5.45 -4.63 4.11
C THR A 56 -4.14 -5.22 3.60
N THR A 57 -3.49 -6.03 4.44
CA THR A 57 -2.31 -6.82 4.03
C THR A 57 -2.66 -7.82 2.94
N ASP A 58 -3.87 -8.40 3.01
CA ASP A 58 -4.37 -9.37 2.04
C ASP A 58 -4.52 -8.74 0.65
N TYR A 59 -4.94 -7.48 0.58
CA TYR A 59 -4.96 -6.73 -0.67
C TYR A 59 -3.55 -6.54 -1.23
N ILE A 60 -2.57 -6.18 -0.40
CA ILE A 60 -1.18 -6.01 -0.85
C ILE A 60 -0.57 -7.32 -1.35
N LEU A 61 -0.89 -8.43 -0.68
CA LEU A 61 -0.41 -9.78 -1.03
C LEU A 61 -1.19 -10.42 -2.19
N GLY A 62 -2.25 -9.77 -2.69
CA GLY A 62 -3.09 -10.32 -3.75
C GLY A 62 -3.98 -11.49 -3.31
N LEU A 63 -4.20 -11.66 -2.00
CA LEU A 63 -5.09 -12.67 -1.43
C LEU A 63 -6.58 -12.24 -1.45
N SER A 64 -6.83 -10.94 -1.64
CA SER A 64 -8.17 -10.37 -1.74
C SER A 64 -8.17 -9.12 -2.63
N ASP A 65 -9.26 -8.90 -3.37
CA ASP A 65 -9.49 -7.65 -4.12
C ASP A 65 -10.16 -6.57 -3.24
N ILE A 66 -10.51 -6.89 -2.00
CA ILE A 66 -11.12 -5.96 -1.06
C ILE A 66 -10.03 -5.11 -0.40
N LYS A 67 -9.98 -3.82 -0.76
CA LYS A 67 -9.00 -2.86 -0.21
C LYS A 67 -9.14 -2.69 1.30
N ARG A 68 -10.36 -2.66 1.85
CA ARG A 68 -10.64 -2.33 3.26
C ARG A 68 -11.76 -3.19 3.80
N ASP A 69 -11.66 -3.54 5.08
CA ASP A 69 -12.77 -4.11 5.84
C ASP A 69 -13.86 -3.04 6.11
N LEU A 70 -14.98 -3.47 6.69
CA LEU A 70 -16.10 -2.58 7.03
C LEU A 70 -15.63 -1.42 7.93
N SER A 71 -14.79 -1.71 8.92
CA SER A 71 -14.23 -0.70 9.84
C SER A 71 -13.43 0.36 9.09
N GLY A 72 -12.58 -0.06 8.15
CA GLY A 72 -11.78 0.82 7.31
C GLY A 72 -12.61 1.67 6.34
N GLN A 73 -13.74 1.15 5.84
CA GLN A 73 -14.67 1.91 5.00
C GLN A 73 -15.39 2.99 5.80
N ILE A 74 -15.89 2.66 6.99
CA ILE A 74 -16.57 3.63 7.87
C ILE A 74 -15.64 4.83 8.18
N ARG A 75 -14.37 4.56 8.54
CA ARG A 75 -13.39 5.62 8.81
C ARG A 75 -13.18 6.54 7.61
N MET A 76 -13.02 5.97 6.42
CA MET A 76 -12.82 6.76 5.20
C MET A 76 -14.02 7.66 4.89
N ASN A 77 -15.24 7.13 5.04
CA ASN A 77 -16.46 7.90 4.79
C ASN A 77 -16.55 9.11 5.74
N GLN A 78 -16.23 8.90 7.02
CA GLN A 78 -16.20 9.98 8.02
C GLN A 78 -15.17 11.07 7.69
N GLU A 79 -13.96 10.69 7.25
CA GLU A 79 -12.92 11.64 6.83
C GLU A 79 -13.36 12.45 5.59
N MET A 80 -14.07 11.80 4.66
CA MET A 80 -14.59 12.48 3.48
C MET A 80 -15.69 13.47 3.84
N ASP A 81 -16.65 13.09 4.68
CA ASP A 81 -17.75 13.97 5.11
C ASP A 81 -17.21 15.28 5.72
N GLN A 82 -16.16 15.19 6.55
CA GLN A 82 -15.49 16.34 7.16
C GLN A 82 -14.81 17.31 6.16
N CYS A 83 -14.50 16.86 4.94
CA CYS A 83 -13.87 17.68 3.92
C CYS A 83 -14.87 18.41 3.03
N TYR A 84 -16.16 18.07 3.10
CA TYR A 84 -17.23 18.64 2.28
C TYR A 84 -18.20 19.55 3.07
N ASP A 85 -18.05 19.63 4.40
CA ASP A 85 -18.65 20.67 5.26
C ASP A 85 -17.77 21.93 5.33
#